data_AF-A0A834VPJ3-F1
#
_entry.id   AF-A0A834VPJ3-F1
#
_cell.length_a   1.000
_cell.length_b   1.000
_cell.length_c   1.000
_cell.angle_alpha   90.00
_cell.angle_beta   90.00
_cell.angle_gamma   90.00
#
_symmetry.space_group_name_H-M   'P 1'
#
loop_
_entity.id
_entity.type
_entity.pdbx_description
1 polymer ?
#
loop_
_entity_poly.entity_id
_entity_poly.type
_entity_poly.pdbx_seq_one_letter_code
_entity_poly.pdbx_strand_id
1 'polypeptide(L)'
;MADKLLAARGAGQVGQKWPANFVKRTDSLRTCFNRAYDRQRALCENPALIRSWFELIEKTKAELGICDEDIYNFDEAGFMMGKITTQLVITGAERRGRPKTLQPGNREWVTLIAAISAAGWSVPPFLIFAGQYHLLAWYEEAEIPRDWAIAVSDNGWTNNELGVEWLKHFNAHTQARTIGARRLLIIDGHKSHQSLAF
;
A
#
# COMPACT_ATOMS: atom_id res chain seq x y z
N MET A 1 24.63 31.43 -2.40
CA MET A 1 25.37 31.66 -1.13
C MET A 1 26.87 31.54 -1.34
N ALA A 2 27.37 30.46 -1.95
CA ALA A 2 28.79 30.29 -2.27
C ALA A 2 29.37 31.39 -3.18
N ASP A 3 28.66 31.78 -4.26
CA ASP A 3 29.11 32.89 -5.12
C ASP A 3 29.16 34.24 -4.40
N LYS A 4 28.23 34.47 -3.46
CA LYS A 4 28.24 35.69 -2.64
C LYS A 4 29.46 35.75 -1.72
N LEU A 5 29.90 34.61 -1.18
CA LEU A 5 31.10 34.52 -0.35
C LEU A 5 32.40 34.68 -1.15
N LEU A 6 32.42 34.19 -2.40
CA LEU A 6 33.57 34.35 -3.30
C LEU A 6 33.70 35.79 -3.82
N ALA A 7 32.57 36.41 -4.19
CA ALA A 7 32.54 37.82 -4.60
C ALA A 7 33.05 38.76 -3.50
N ALA A 8 32.69 38.51 -2.23
CA ALA A 8 33.20 39.25 -1.08
C ALA A 8 34.72 39.10 -0.85
N ARG A 9 35.35 38.08 -1.46
CA ARG A 9 36.79 37.81 -1.39
C ARG A 9 37.54 38.20 -2.67
N GLY A 10 36.88 38.89 -3.62
CA GLY A 10 37.46 39.25 -4.91
C GLY A 10 37.71 38.07 -5.86
N ALA A 11 37.07 36.91 -5.60
CA ALA A 11 37.20 35.72 -6.43
C ALA A 11 36.03 35.59 -7.43
N GLY A 12 36.24 34.76 -8.45
CA GLY A 12 35.23 34.45 -9.47
C GLY A 12 34.08 33.56 -8.98
N GLN A 13 33.18 33.17 -9.90
CA GLN A 13 32.04 32.30 -9.61
C GLN A 13 32.45 30.83 -9.46
N VAL A 14 31.63 30.05 -8.75
CA VAL A 14 31.84 28.60 -8.68
C VAL A 14 31.60 27.94 -10.04
N GLY A 15 32.39 26.91 -10.37
CA GLY A 15 32.17 26.10 -11.57
C GLY A 15 30.93 25.21 -11.46
N GLN A 16 30.36 24.77 -12.59
CA GLN A 16 29.15 23.93 -12.64
C GLN A 16 29.23 22.64 -11.79
N LYS A 17 30.42 22.06 -11.67
CA LYS A 17 30.65 20.82 -10.87
C LYS A 17 30.84 21.07 -9.38
N TRP A 18 30.87 22.32 -8.94
CA TRP A 18 31.13 22.67 -7.55
C TRP A 18 30.12 22.07 -6.56
N PRO A 19 28.78 22.07 -6.81
CA PRO A 19 27.83 21.50 -5.87
C PRO A 19 28.04 20.00 -5.65
N ALA A 20 28.24 19.24 -6.73
CA ALA A 20 28.48 17.80 -6.67
C ALA A 20 29.81 17.48 -5.95
N ASN A 21 30.87 18.23 -6.26
CA ASN A 21 32.17 18.07 -5.61
C ASN A 21 32.16 18.50 -4.13
N PHE A 22 31.34 19.49 -3.77
CA PHE A 22 31.17 19.95 -2.39
C PHE A 22 30.50 18.89 -1.52
N VAL A 23 29.42 18.26 -2.01
CA VAL A 23 28.79 17.14 -1.31
C VAL A 23 29.75 15.95 -1.22
N LYS A 24 30.45 15.61 -2.32
CA LYS A 24 31.40 14.48 -2.35
C LYS A 24 32.57 14.61 -1.36
N ARG A 25 33.05 15.83 -1.09
CA ARG A 25 34.21 16.08 -0.20
C ARG A 25 33.82 16.34 1.26
N THR A 26 32.54 16.34 1.59
CA THR A 26 32.03 16.66 2.93
C THR A 26 31.30 15.45 3.47
N ASP A 27 31.97 14.63 4.27
CA ASP A 27 31.45 13.32 4.73
C ASP A 27 30.13 13.41 5.52
N SER A 28 29.81 14.56 6.10
CA SER A 28 28.55 14.81 6.80
C SER A 28 27.36 15.10 5.86
N LEU A 29 27.58 15.24 4.56
CA LEU A 29 26.55 15.55 3.57
C LEU A 29 26.28 14.36 2.65
N ARG A 30 25.00 14.08 2.42
CA ARG A 30 24.57 13.12 1.39
C ARG A 30 23.44 13.72 0.56
N THR A 31 23.40 13.35 -0.72
CA THR A 31 22.23 13.63 -1.56
C THR A 31 21.19 12.54 -1.33
N CYS A 32 19.98 12.94 -0.95
CA CYS A 32 18.84 12.05 -0.84
C CYS A 32 17.64 12.66 -1.57
N PHE A 33 16.83 11.81 -2.18
CA PHE A 33 15.52 12.24 -2.68
C PHE A 33 14.61 12.54 -1.48
N ASN A 34 13.82 13.61 -1.58
CA ASN A 34 12.75 13.83 -0.63
C ASN A 34 11.65 12.78 -0.86
N ARG A 35 11.01 12.33 0.22
CA ARG A 35 9.80 11.54 0.13
C ARG A 35 8.61 12.49 0.13
N ALA A 36 7.74 12.38 -0.87
CA ALA A 36 6.45 13.04 -0.80
C ALA A 36 5.72 12.52 0.45
N TYR A 37 5.27 13.45 1.29
CA TYR A 37 4.69 13.13 2.59
C TYR A 37 3.32 13.80 2.68
N ASP A 38 2.30 12.98 2.96
CA ASP A 38 0.93 13.46 2.95
C ASP A 38 0.67 14.39 4.15
N ARG A 39 0.00 15.51 3.89
CA ARG A 39 -0.23 16.54 4.91
C ARG A 39 -1.15 16.05 6.01
N GLN A 40 -2.17 15.24 5.71
CA GLN A 40 -3.07 14.71 6.73
C GLN A 40 -2.33 13.69 7.60
N ARG A 41 -1.50 12.82 7.00
CA ARG A 41 -0.62 11.93 7.76
C ARG A 41 0.29 12.70 8.72
N ALA A 42 0.92 13.78 8.26
CA ALA A 42 1.76 14.63 9.10
C ALA A 42 1.00 15.25 10.28
N LEU A 43 -0.28 15.61 10.10
CA LEU A 43 -1.12 16.17 11.17
C LEU A 43 -1.59 15.10 12.17
N CYS A 44 -1.75 13.85 11.72
CA CYS A 44 -2.15 12.73 12.56
C CYS A 44 -0.98 12.10 13.34
N GLU A 45 0.27 12.41 13.00
CA GLU A 45 1.47 11.96 13.73
C GLU A 45 1.72 12.73 15.03
N ASN A 46 0.68 12.86 15.87
CA ASN A 46 0.87 13.33 17.23
C ASN A 46 1.41 12.16 18.09
N PRO A 47 2.64 12.23 18.64
CA PRO A 47 3.20 11.13 19.43
C PRO A 47 2.38 10.78 20.67
N ALA A 48 1.58 11.71 21.20
CA ALA A 48 0.66 11.42 22.29
C ALA A 48 -0.53 10.58 21.82
N LEU A 49 -1.17 10.94 20.70
CA LEU A 49 -2.29 10.18 20.14
C LEU A 49 -1.86 8.77 19.73
N ILE A 50 -0.71 8.65 19.07
CA ILE A 50 -0.16 7.35 18.67
C ILE A 50 0.09 6.47 19.90
N ARG A 51 0.72 7.02 20.95
CA ARG A 51 0.95 6.26 22.19
C ARG A 51 -0.35 5.83 22.86
N SER A 52 -1.31 6.74 23.02
CA SER A 52 -2.62 6.40 23.57
C SER A 52 -3.35 5.30 22.80
N TRP A 53 -3.21 5.28 21.47
CA TRP A 53 -3.79 4.23 20.63
C TRP A 53 -3.13 2.86 20.85
N PHE A 54 -1.80 2.79 20.91
CA PHE A 54 -1.09 1.55 21.22
C PHE A 54 -1.37 1.05 22.65
N GLU A 55 -1.43 1.96 23.63
CA GLU A 55 -1.81 1.63 25.01
C GLU A 55 -3.23 1.05 25.08
N LEU A 56 -4.17 1.61 24.32
CA LEU A 56 -5.53 1.09 24.22
C LEU A 56 -5.56 -0.33 23.63
N ILE A 57 -4.77 -0.59 22.59
CA ILE A 57 -4.67 -1.93 21.98
C ILE A 57 -4.11 -2.94 22.97
N GLU A 58 -3.00 -2.63 23.64
CA GLU A 58 -2.40 -3.53 24.63
C GLU A 58 -3.35 -3.82 25.79
N LYS A 59 -4.05 -2.80 26.28
CA LYS A 59 -5.09 -2.97 27.31
C LYS A 59 -6.22 -3.87 26.81
N THR A 60 -6.72 -3.64 25.61
CA THR A 60 -7.81 -4.43 25.01
C THR A 60 -7.40 -5.89 24.81
N LYS A 61 -6.17 -6.13 24.36
CA LYS A 61 -5.61 -7.48 24.20
C LYS A 61 -5.59 -8.22 25.54
N ALA A 62 -5.10 -7.56 26.59
CA ALA A 62 -5.02 -8.15 27.92
C ALA A 62 -6.42 -8.43 28.51
N GLU A 63 -7.35 -7.49 28.41
CA GLU A 63 -8.72 -7.62 28.94
C GLU A 63 -9.52 -8.72 28.22
N LEU A 64 -9.33 -8.87 26.90
CA LEU A 64 -10.08 -9.80 26.07
C LEU A 64 -9.38 -11.14 25.81
N GLY A 65 -8.15 -11.32 26.31
CA GLY A 65 -7.36 -12.53 26.10
C GLY A 65 -7.03 -12.79 24.62
N ILE A 66 -6.63 -11.74 23.90
CA ILE A 66 -6.29 -11.80 22.47
C ILE A 66 -4.78 -12.06 22.34
N CYS A 67 -4.42 -13.13 21.63
CA CYS A 67 -3.04 -13.45 21.29
C CYS A 67 -2.56 -12.64 20.08
N ASP A 68 -1.25 -12.42 19.94
CA ASP A 68 -0.69 -11.63 18.84
C ASP A 68 -0.99 -12.30 17.48
N GLU A 69 -1.06 -13.62 17.43
CA GLU A 69 -1.42 -14.40 16.24
C GLU A 69 -2.85 -14.12 15.76
N ASP A 70 -3.73 -13.65 16.64
CA ASP A 70 -5.15 -13.40 16.38
C ASP A 70 -5.46 -11.92 16.07
N ILE A 71 -4.41 -11.10 15.93
CA ILE A 71 -4.53 -9.70 15.53
C ILE A 71 -4.29 -9.62 14.03
N TYR A 72 -5.25 -9.08 13.29
CA TYR A 72 -5.19 -8.95 11.84
C TYR A 72 -5.28 -7.49 11.43
N ASN A 73 -4.44 -7.09 10.48
CA ASN A 73 -4.56 -5.80 9.80
C ASN A 73 -5.24 -6.00 8.45
N PHE A 74 -6.34 -5.28 8.24
CA PHE A 74 -7.05 -5.17 6.97
C PHE A 74 -6.51 -4.01 6.14
N ASP A 75 -6.35 -4.19 4.83
CA ASP A 75 -6.08 -3.09 3.91
C ASP A 75 -6.61 -3.39 2.50
N GLU A 76 -6.85 -2.32 1.73
CA GLU A 76 -7.31 -2.38 0.33
C GLU A 76 -6.25 -1.83 -0.63
N ALA A 77 -5.99 -2.57 -1.71
CA ALA A 77 -5.07 -2.14 -2.76
C ALA A 77 -5.74 -2.21 -4.14
N GLY A 78 -5.82 -1.06 -4.82
CA GLY A 78 -6.31 -0.97 -6.19
C GLY A 78 -5.19 -1.21 -7.21
N PHE A 79 -5.42 -2.13 -8.15
CA PHE A 79 -4.55 -2.42 -9.28
C PHE A 79 -5.22 -1.96 -10.57
N MET A 80 -4.57 -1.07 -11.31
CA MET A 80 -5.05 -0.65 -12.64
C MET A 80 -4.46 -1.57 -13.71
N MET A 81 -5.32 -2.32 -14.38
CA MET A 81 -4.96 -3.14 -15.54
C MET A 81 -4.60 -2.24 -16.73
N GLY A 82 -3.66 -2.68 -17.56
CA GLY A 82 -3.26 -1.95 -18.78
C GLY A 82 -2.44 -0.68 -18.57
N LYS A 83 -2.18 -0.25 -17.33
CA LYS A 83 -1.33 0.92 -17.05
C LYS A 83 0.15 0.55 -17.02
N ILE A 84 0.82 0.73 -18.15
CA ILE A 84 2.29 0.60 -18.22
C ILE A 84 2.92 1.86 -17.61
N THR A 85 3.65 1.69 -16.52
CA THR A 85 4.48 2.75 -15.92
C THR A 85 5.83 2.85 -16.64
N THR A 86 6.53 3.98 -16.49
CA THR A 86 7.88 4.10 -17.04
C THR A 86 8.79 3.13 -16.30
N GLN A 87 9.32 2.14 -17.00
CA GLN A 87 10.24 1.15 -16.46
C GLN A 87 11.65 1.36 -17.02
N LEU A 88 12.66 0.97 -16.24
CA LEU A 88 14.03 0.89 -16.73
C LEU A 88 14.11 -0.27 -17.73
N VAL A 89 14.50 0.03 -18.96
CA VAL A 89 14.63 -0.98 -20.02
C VAL A 89 16.02 -0.91 -20.64
N ILE A 90 16.59 -2.06 -20.96
CA ILE A 90 17.85 -2.17 -21.70
C ILE A 90 17.50 -2.15 -23.18
N THR A 91 18.06 -1.19 -23.92
CA THR A 91 17.85 -1.04 -25.37
C THR A 91 19.19 -0.81 -26.06
N GLY A 92 19.27 -1.11 -27.35
CA GLY A 92 20.46 -0.83 -28.18
C GLY A 92 20.88 0.63 -28.11
N ALA A 93 22.20 0.85 -28.04
CA ALA A 93 22.81 2.17 -27.83
C ALA A 93 22.51 3.16 -28.97
N GLU A 94 22.21 2.64 -30.16
CA GLU A 94 21.86 3.36 -31.37
C GLU A 94 20.41 3.90 -31.40
N ARG A 95 19.52 3.37 -30.55
CA ARG A 95 18.13 3.84 -30.50
C ARG A 95 18.04 5.20 -29.81
N ARG A 96 17.68 6.21 -30.59
CA ARG A 96 17.39 7.56 -30.08
C ARG A 96 15.98 7.63 -29.50
N GLY A 97 15.88 8.03 -28.23
CA GLY A 97 14.61 8.30 -27.54
C GLY A 97 14.18 7.17 -26.59
N ARG A 98 13.17 7.46 -25.78
CA ARG A 98 12.59 6.47 -24.86
C ARG A 98 11.74 5.48 -25.68
N PRO A 99 11.99 4.16 -25.61
CA PRO A 99 11.15 3.18 -26.26
C PRO A 99 9.72 3.29 -25.73
N LYS A 100 8.74 3.21 -26.63
CA LYS A 100 7.32 3.31 -26.30
C LYS A 100 6.72 1.91 -26.27
N THR A 101 6.19 1.52 -25.13
CA THR A 101 5.36 0.31 -25.05
C THR A 101 3.91 0.70 -25.26
N LEU A 102 3.20 -0.03 -26.13
CA LEU A 102 1.78 0.17 -26.38
C LEU A 102 1.01 -0.14 -25.09
N GLN A 103 0.30 0.85 -24.54
CA GLN A 103 -0.63 0.62 -23.44
C GLN A 103 -1.91 0.02 -24.01
N PRO A 104 -2.36 -1.15 -23.52
CA PRO A 104 -3.71 -1.62 -23.76
C PRO A 104 -4.68 -0.53 -23.30
N GLY A 105 -5.63 -0.13 -24.14
CA GLY A 105 -6.58 0.94 -23.82
C GLY A 105 -7.54 0.59 -22.68
N ASN A 106 -7.55 -0.67 -22.23
CA ASN A 106 -8.35 -1.11 -21.09
C ASN A 106 -7.71 -0.64 -19.78
N ARG A 107 -8.47 0.14 -18.98
CA ARG A 107 -8.05 0.72 -17.69
C ARG A 107 -8.94 0.24 -16.54
N GLU A 108 -9.41 -0.99 -16.64
CA GLU A 108 -10.17 -1.63 -15.57
C GLU A 108 -9.36 -1.68 -14.28
N TRP A 109 -10.06 -1.48 -13.16
CA TRP A 109 -9.51 -1.60 -11.83
C TRP A 109 -9.87 -2.97 -11.26
N VAL A 110 -8.91 -3.54 -10.53
CA VAL A 110 -9.13 -4.70 -9.67
C VAL A 110 -8.76 -4.26 -8.26
N THR A 111 -9.70 -4.40 -7.32
CA THR A 111 -9.43 -4.12 -5.91
C THR A 111 -9.09 -5.41 -5.19
N LEU A 112 -7.96 -5.42 -4.49
CA LEU A 112 -7.54 -6.49 -3.61
C LEU A 112 -7.85 -6.08 -2.18
N ILE A 113 -8.59 -6.91 -1.47
CA ILE A 113 -8.72 -6.81 -0.02
C ILE A 113 -7.82 -7.89 0.60
N ALA A 114 -6.88 -7.45 1.44
CA ALA A 114 -5.93 -8.32 2.12
C ALA A 114 -6.04 -8.16 3.63
N ALA A 115 -5.86 -9.27 4.36
CA ALA A 115 -5.71 -9.25 5.80
C ALA A 115 -4.53 -10.12 6.23
N ILE A 116 -3.67 -9.58 7.08
CA ILE A 116 -2.45 -10.26 7.54
C ILE A 116 -2.42 -10.23 9.06
N SER A 117 -2.19 -11.38 9.68
CA SER A 117 -2.01 -11.50 11.13
C SER A 117 -0.69 -10.85 11.58
N ALA A 118 -0.58 -10.45 12.85
CA ALA A 118 0.69 -9.97 13.42
C ALA A 118 1.78 -11.05 13.45
N ALA A 119 1.41 -12.33 13.36
CA ALA A 119 2.33 -13.45 13.14
C ALA A 119 2.79 -13.62 11.68
N GLY A 120 2.30 -12.78 10.75
CA GLY A 120 2.69 -12.76 9.34
C GLY A 120 1.90 -13.72 8.44
N TRP A 121 0.91 -14.44 8.97
CA TRP A 121 0.04 -15.28 8.13
C TRP A 121 -1.00 -14.41 7.40
N SER A 122 -1.08 -14.57 6.09
CA SER A 122 -2.06 -13.88 5.23
C SER A 122 -3.33 -14.70 5.09
N VAL A 123 -4.47 -14.05 5.28
CA VAL A 123 -5.77 -14.57 4.86
C VAL A 123 -5.76 -14.67 3.33
N PRO A 124 -6.35 -15.73 2.73
CA PRO A 124 -6.52 -15.80 1.29
C PRO A 124 -7.17 -14.51 0.76
N PRO A 125 -6.61 -13.88 -0.27
CA PRO A 125 -7.10 -12.58 -0.71
C PRO A 125 -8.51 -12.61 -1.29
N PHE A 126 -9.13 -11.44 -1.30
CA PHE A 126 -10.45 -11.21 -1.86
C PHE A 126 -10.33 -10.19 -2.98
N LEU A 127 -10.58 -10.63 -4.21
CA LEU A 127 -10.45 -9.82 -5.42
C LEU A 127 -11.81 -9.31 -5.86
N ILE A 128 -11.89 -8.03 -6.19
CA ILE A 128 -13.09 -7.38 -6.73
C ILE A 128 -12.75 -6.88 -8.13
N PHE A 129 -13.38 -7.48 -9.13
CA PHE A 129 -13.25 -7.05 -10.53
C PHE A 129 -14.37 -6.08 -10.90
N ALA A 130 -14.04 -5.11 -11.75
CA ALA A 130 -15.07 -4.32 -12.41
C ALA A 130 -15.88 -5.20 -13.37
N GLY A 131 -17.18 -5.35 -13.13
CA GLY A 131 -18.06 -6.17 -13.96
C GLY A 131 -19.39 -6.50 -13.30
N GLN A 132 -20.31 -7.08 -14.07
CA GLN A 132 -21.63 -7.52 -13.60
C GLN A 132 -21.73 -9.02 -13.42
N TYR A 133 -20.85 -9.78 -14.07
CA TYR A 133 -20.90 -11.23 -14.11
C TYR A 133 -19.51 -11.80 -13.88
N HIS A 134 -19.49 -12.98 -13.26
CA HIS A 134 -18.31 -13.80 -13.20
C HIS A 134 -18.05 -14.45 -14.56
N LEU A 135 -16.81 -14.39 -15.03
CA LEU A 135 -16.40 -15.12 -16.22
C LEU A 135 -15.83 -16.47 -15.80
N LEU A 136 -16.29 -17.55 -16.44
CA LEU A 136 -15.82 -18.91 -16.14
C LEU A 136 -14.30 -19.05 -16.26
N ALA A 137 -13.73 -18.39 -17.27
CA ALA A 137 -12.29 -18.38 -17.52
C ALA A 137 -11.45 -17.94 -16.31
N TRP A 138 -11.98 -17.09 -15.42
CA TRP A 138 -11.26 -16.66 -14.22
C TRP A 138 -10.96 -17.79 -13.23
N TYR A 139 -11.70 -18.89 -13.29
CA TYR A 139 -11.56 -20.03 -12.39
C TYR A 139 -10.85 -21.23 -13.04
N GLU A 140 -10.55 -21.13 -14.34
CA GLU A 140 -9.84 -22.16 -15.10
C GLU A 140 -8.33 -21.96 -15.05
N GLU A 141 -7.87 -20.75 -14.70
CA GLU A 141 -6.44 -20.42 -14.57
C GLU A 141 -5.81 -21.16 -13.39
N ALA A 142 -4.86 -22.05 -13.69
CA ALA A 142 -4.22 -22.92 -12.70
C ALA A 142 -3.39 -22.16 -11.65
N GLU A 143 -3.00 -20.93 -11.95
CA GLU A 143 -2.14 -20.09 -11.11
C GLU A 143 -2.92 -19.35 -10.01
N ILE A 144 -4.26 -19.29 -10.10
CA ILE A 144 -5.10 -18.65 -9.09
C ILE A 144 -5.50 -19.69 -8.05
N PRO A 145 -5.06 -19.56 -6.78
CA PRO A 145 -5.46 -20.49 -5.74
C PRO A 145 -6.97 -20.47 -5.51
N ARG A 146 -7.57 -21.64 -5.31
CA ARG A 146 -9.04 -21.80 -5.22
C ARG A 146 -9.64 -21.32 -3.91
N ASP A 147 -8.80 -21.08 -2.91
CA ASP A 147 -9.20 -20.50 -1.63
C ASP A 147 -9.27 -18.96 -1.69
N TRP A 148 -8.89 -18.35 -2.81
CA TRP A 148 -9.10 -16.92 -3.03
C TRP A 148 -10.57 -16.67 -3.37
N ALA A 149 -11.09 -15.56 -2.86
CA ALA A 149 -12.41 -15.11 -3.24
C ALA A 149 -12.32 -14.17 -4.44
N ILE A 150 -13.20 -14.37 -5.41
CA ILE A 150 -13.39 -13.46 -6.54
C ILE A 150 -14.82 -12.95 -6.44
N ALA A 151 -14.98 -11.64 -6.49
CA ALA A 151 -16.23 -10.91 -6.50
C ALA A 151 -16.23 -9.88 -7.64
N VAL A 152 -17.41 -9.34 -7.95
CA VAL A 152 -17.59 -8.32 -8.98
C VAL A 152 -18.37 -7.13 -8.44
N SER A 153 -18.05 -5.94 -8.93
CA SER A 153 -18.87 -4.74 -8.75
C SER A 153 -18.84 -3.89 -10.01
N ASP A 154 -19.87 -3.07 -10.26
CA ASP A 154 -19.98 -2.27 -11.50
C ASP A 154 -18.75 -1.40 -11.79
N ASN A 155 -18.05 -0.97 -10.74
CA ASN A 155 -16.90 -0.07 -10.83
C ASN A 155 -15.58 -0.68 -10.33
N GLY A 156 -15.60 -1.92 -9.83
CA GLY A 156 -14.43 -2.61 -9.25
C GLY A 156 -14.05 -2.14 -7.84
N TRP A 157 -14.88 -1.33 -7.17
CA TRP A 157 -14.65 -0.86 -5.81
C TRP A 157 -15.45 -1.69 -4.80
N THR A 158 -14.99 -1.67 -3.54
CA THR A 158 -15.71 -2.23 -2.40
C THR A 158 -17.00 -1.45 -2.11
N ASN A 159 -18.06 -2.15 -1.74
CA ASN A 159 -19.29 -1.60 -1.20
C ASN A 159 -19.64 -2.33 0.12
N ASN A 160 -20.73 -1.93 0.77
CA ASN A 160 -21.09 -2.49 2.08
C ASN A 160 -21.38 -4.00 1.99
N GLU A 161 -22.07 -4.43 0.93
CA GLU A 161 -22.41 -5.82 0.70
C GLU A 161 -21.16 -6.69 0.52
N LEU A 162 -20.20 -6.24 -0.28
CA LEU A 162 -18.91 -6.88 -0.48
C LEU A 162 -18.06 -6.86 0.79
N GLY A 163 -18.16 -5.79 1.61
CA GLY A 163 -17.53 -5.75 2.92
C GLY A 163 -18.03 -6.86 3.85
N VAL A 164 -19.34 -7.12 3.85
CA VAL A 164 -19.93 -8.22 4.64
C VAL A 164 -19.52 -9.58 4.09
N GLU A 165 -19.52 -9.77 2.78
CA GLU A 165 -19.03 -11.02 2.17
C GLU A 165 -17.55 -11.26 2.48
N TRP A 166 -16.75 -10.19 2.48
CA TRP A 166 -15.36 -10.25 2.93
C TRP A 166 -15.24 -10.64 4.41
N LEU A 167 -16.08 -10.11 5.30
CA LEU A 167 -16.08 -10.52 6.72
C LEU A 167 -16.42 -12.00 6.91
N LYS A 168 -17.37 -12.54 6.12
CA LYS A 168 -17.67 -13.98 6.11
C LYS A 168 -16.47 -14.80 5.66
N HIS A 169 -15.81 -14.37 4.59
CA HIS A 169 -14.57 -14.97 4.07
C HIS A 169 -13.46 -14.94 5.13
N PHE A 170 -13.23 -13.78 5.74
CA PHE A 170 -12.29 -13.61 6.85
C PHE A 170 -12.58 -14.58 7.98
N ASN A 171 -13.84 -14.67 8.44
CA ASN A 171 -14.20 -15.58 9.52
C ASN A 171 -13.98 -17.04 9.14
N ALA A 172 -14.36 -17.46 7.92
CA ALA A 172 -14.18 -18.83 7.44
C ALA A 172 -12.71 -19.27 7.47
N HIS A 173 -11.79 -18.36 7.12
CA HIS A 173 -10.36 -18.65 7.07
C HIS A 173 -9.60 -18.49 8.40
N THR A 174 -10.14 -17.72 9.35
CA THR A 174 -9.46 -17.43 10.61
C THR A 174 -10.05 -18.16 11.82
N GLN A 175 -11.32 -18.59 11.78
CA GLN A 175 -12.00 -19.18 12.93
C GLN A 175 -11.26 -20.41 13.48
N ALA A 176 -10.88 -21.34 12.60
CA ALA A 176 -10.16 -22.56 12.98
C ALA A 176 -8.70 -22.32 13.41
N ARG A 177 -8.18 -21.10 13.20
CA ARG A 177 -6.80 -20.71 13.53
C ARG A 177 -6.69 -19.91 14.82
N THR A 178 -7.83 -19.60 15.45
CA THR A 178 -7.86 -18.75 16.64
C THR A 178 -7.12 -19.43 17.79
N ILE A 179 -6.15 -18.74 18.39
CA ILE A 179 -5.35 -19.28 19.52
C ILE A 179 -5.93 -18.81 20.86
N GLY A 180 -6.19 -17.51 20.97
CA GLY A 180 -6.76 -16.85 22.14
C GLY A 180 -8.28 -16.97 22.22
N ALA A 181 -8.87 -16.15 23.10
CA ALA A 181 -10.32 -16.16 23.31
C ALA A 181 -11.09 -15.39 22.21
N ARG A 182 -10.44 -14.40 21.60
CA ARG A 182 -11.02 -13.51 20.58
C ARG A 182 -9.98 -13.12 19.53
N ARG A 183 -10.46 -12.67 18.37
CA ARG A 183 -9.66 -12.07 17.28
C ARG A 183 -9.85 -10.56 17.26
N LEU A 184 -8.79 -9.82 16.96
CA LEU A 184 -8.83 -8.38 16.75
C LEU A 184 -8.61 -8.08 15.27
N LEU A 185 -9.55 -7.38 14.64
CA LEU A 185 -9.39 -6.88 13.28
C LEU A 185 -9.18 -5.37 13.32
N ILE A 186 -8.05 -4.91 12.80
CA ILE A 186 -7.69 -3.49 12.67
C ILE A 186 -8.02 -3.07 11.24
N ILE A 187 -8.82 -2.02 11.11
CA ILE A 187 -9.33 -1.49 9.84
C ILE A 187 -9.10 0.02 9.83
N ASP A 188 -8.92 0.60 8.65
CA ASP A 188 -8.85 2.05 8.53
C ASP A 188 -10.23 2.72 8.76
N GLY A 189 -10.22 4.04 8.96
CA GLY A 189 -11.44 4.81 9.19
C GLY A 189 -12.23 5.14 7.92
N HIS A 190 -12.04 4.42 6.82
CA HIS A 190 -12.74 4.74 5.58
C HIS A 190 -14.25 4.46 5.69
N LYS A 191 -15.07 5.30 5.06
CA LYS A 191 -16.54 5.29 5.24
C LYS A 191 -17.22 3.98 4.84
N SER A 192 -16.62 3.23 3.91
CA SER A 192 -17.10 1.90 3.48
C SER A 192 -17.05 0.85 4.60
N HIS A 193 -16.26 1.08 5.66
CA HIS A 193 -16.13 0.18 6.81
C HIS A 193 -16.93 0.64 8.04
N GLN A 194 -17.77 1.67 7.88
CA GLN A 194 -18.54 2.28 8.97
C GLN A 194 -20.05 2.07 8.84
N SER A 195 -20.50 1.15 7.98
CA SER A 195 -21.92 0.85 7.82
C SER A 195 -22.42 -0.05 8.96
N LEU A 196 -23.67 0.10 9.37
CA LEU A 196 -24.32 -0.75 10.39
C LEU A 196 -24.33 -2.25 10.07
N ALA A 197 -24.18 -2.60 8.78
CA ALA A 197 -24.19 -3.97 8.31
C ALA A 197 -22.81 -4.64 8.40
N PHE A 198 -21.73 -3.83 8.48
CA PHE A 198 -20.35 -4.27 8.63
C PHE A 198 -20.00 -4.42 10.11
#